data_AF-A0A7J5KZI6-F1
#
_entry.id   AF-A0A7J5KZI6-F1
#
_cell.length_a   1.000
_cell.length_b   1.000
_cell.length_c   1.000
_cell.angle_alpha   90.00
_cell.angle_beta   90.00
_cell.angle_gamma   90.00
#
_symmetry.space_group_name_H-M   'P 1'
#
loop_
_entity.id
_entity.type
_entity.pdbx_description
1 polymer ?
#
loop_
_entity_poly.entity_id
_entity_poly.type
_entity_poly.pdbx_seq_one_letter_code
_entity_poly.pdbx_strand_id
1 'polypeptide(L)' 'MRYKLSIDRTVNRLVPHYLSGRKFILFVQSCLYPLQRTNEWFRSFTRERHIEARMTSQVIYFEWFLNYRFGKYIK' A
#
# COMPACT_ATOMS: atom_id res chain seq x y z
N MET A 1 -0.17 -7.27 -3.39
CA MET A 1 0.69 -6.37 -2.59
C MET A 1 1.28 -5.25 -3.49
N ARG A 2 0.45 -4.34 -4.02
CA ARG A 2 0.87 -3.37 -5.06
C ARG A 2 2.00 -2.42 -4.63
N TYR A 3 2.10 -2.11 -3.34
CA TYR A 3 3.05 -1.13 -2.80
C TYR A 3 4.25 -1.77 -2.06
N LYS A 4 4.49 -3.09 -2.18
CA LYS A 4 5.64 -3.72 -1.51
C LYS A 4 6.94 -3.32 -2.20
N LEU A 5 7.81 -2.63 -1.47
CA LEU A 5 9.18 -2.30 -1.85
C LEU A 5 10.08 -3.44 -1.37
N SER A 6 10.88 -4.01 -2.25
CA SER A 6 11.89 -5.00 -1.88
C SER A 6 13.20 -4.26 -1.57
N ILE A 7 13.53 -4.14 -0.29
CA ILE A 7 14.74 -3.45 0.16
C ILE A 7 15.99 -4.16 -0.34
N ASP A 8 16.03 -5.50 -0.35
CA ASP A 8 17.16 -6.26 -0.88
C ASP A 8 17.44 -5.94 -2.35
N ARG A 9 16.38 -5.84 -3.16
CA ARG A 9 16.51 -5.46 -4.56
C ARG A 9 16.98 -4.01 -4.72
N THR A 10 16.56 -3.11 -3.82
CA THR A 10 17.00 -1.71 -3.80
C THR A 10 18.47 -1.61 -3.38
N VAL A 11 18.89 -2.30 -2.32
CA VAL A 11 20.29 -2.39 -1.88
C VAL A 11 21.16 -2.90 -3.03
N ASN A 12 20.75 -3.99 -3.68
CA ASN A 12 21.51 -4.56 -4.81
C ASN A 12 21.60 -3.63 -6.04
N ARG A 13 20.66 -2.69 -6.20
CA ARG A 13 20.72 -1.67 -7.25
C ARG A 13 21.61 -0.49 -6.88
N LEU A 14 21.75 -0.20 -5.59
CA LEU A 14 22.58 0.89 -5.08
C LEU A 14 24.03 0.48 -4.85
N VAL A 15 24.28 -0.80 -4.58
CA VAL A 15 25.63 -1.34 -4.37
C VAL A 15 26.28 -1.61 -5.74
N PRO A 16 27.37 -0.92 -6.10
CA PRO A 16 28.09 -1.20 -7.34
C PRO A 16 28.73 -2.59 -7.30
N HIS A 17 28.79 -3.27 -8.43
CA HIS A 17 29.32 -4.64 -8.53
C HIS A 17 30.78 -4.78 -8.04
N TYR A 18 31.58 -3.71 -8.11
CA TYR A 18 32.98 -3.68 -7.67
C TYR A 18 33.16 -3.32 -6.18
N LEU A 19 32.09 -2.94 -5.47
CA LEU A 19 32.09 -2.63 -4.03
C LEU A 19 31.23 -3.64 -3.26
N SER A 20 31.57 -4.92 -3.38
CA SER A 20 30.83 -6.05 -2.80
C SER A 20 31.15 -6.35 -1.32
N GLY A 21 31.79 -5.41 -0.62
CA GLY A 21 32.15 -5.58 0.79
C GLY A 21 30.91 -5.71 1.70
N ARG A 22 30.84 -6.76 2.53
CA ARG A 22 29.71 -7.00 3.45
C ARG A 22 29.39 -5.81 4.35
N LYS A 23 30.41 -5.13 4.88
CA LYS A 23 30.23 -3.93 5.72
C LYS A 23 29.54 -2.79 4.97
N PHE A 24 29.86 -2.60 3.69
CA PHE A 24 29.25 -1.58 2.85
C PHE A 24 27.79 -1.91 2.52
N ILE A 25 27.50 -3.17 2.19
CA ILE A 25 26.13 -3.64 1.96
C ILE A 25 25.26 -3.39 3.19
N LEU A 26 25.76 -3.76 4.39
CA LEU A 26 25.04 -3.54 5.65
C LEU A 26 24.83 -2.05 5.97
N PHE A 27 25.79 -1.19 5.61
CA PHE A 27 25.65 0.26 5.74
C PHE A 27 24.55 0.81 4.82
N VAL A 28 24.55 0.42 3.54
CA VAL A 28 23.48 0.83 2.60
C VAL A 28 22.12 0.31 3.07
N GLN A 29 22.07 -0.91 3.60
CA GLN A 29 20.86 -1.50 4.16
C GLN A 29 20.36 -0.74 5.39
N SER A 30 21.24 -0.28 6.29
CA SER A 30 20.82 0.52 7.44
C SER A 30 20.32 1.91 7.03
N CYS A 31 20.92 2.53 6.02
CA CYS A 31 20.41 3.78 5.43
C CYS A 31 19.01 3.62 4.82
N LEU A 32 18.68 2.45 4.27
CA LEU A 32 17.37 2.15 3.70
C LEU A 32 16.32 1.67 4.72
N TYR A 33 16.72 1.34 5.94
CA TYR A 33 15.80 0.85 6.97
C TYR A 33 14.63 1.80 7.27
N PRO A 34 14.82 3.14 7.39
CA PRO A 34 13.70 4.07 7.57
C PRO A 34 12.68 4.01 6.43
N LEU A 35 13.15 3.83 5.19
CA LEU A 35 12.29 3.69 4.01
C LEU A 35 11.47 2.39 4.05
N GLN A 36 12.05 1.31 4.59
CA GLN A 36 11.30 0.08 4.80
C GLN A 36 10.14 0.30 5.77
N ARG A 37 10.42 0.93 6.91
CA ARG A 37 9.44 1.20 7.96
C ARG A 37 8.29 2.07 7.46
N THR A 38 8.60 3.14 6.73
CA THR A 38 7.57 4.03 6.16
C THR A 38 6.72 3.32 5.11
N ASN A 39 7.32 2.44 4.30
CA ASN A 39 6.56 1.64 3.35
C ASN A 39 5.61 0.63 4.04
N GLU A 40 6.08 -0.05 5.08
CA GLU A 40 5.22 -0.97 5.84
C GLU A 40 4.00 -0.25 6.41
N TRP A 41 4.19 0.94 6.97
CA TRP A 41 3.11 1.81 7.41
C TRP A 41 2.20 2.27 6.26
N PHE A 42 2.78 2.72 5.14
CA PHE A 42 1.98 3.13 3.98
C PHE A 42 1.14 1.98 3.43
N ARG A 43 1.65 0.75 3.51
CA ARG A 43 0.92 -0.46 3.09
C ARG A 43 -0.25 -0.79 3.99
N SER A 44 -0.14 -0.61 5.31
CA SER A 44 -1.30 -0.78 6.20
C SER A 44 -2.34 0.31 5.93
N PHE A 45 -1.90 1.57 5.85
CA PHE A 45 -2.77 2.71 5.54
C PHE A 45 -3.53 2.53 4.23
N THR A 46 -2.84 2.20 3.14
CA THR A 46 -3.49 2.01 1.83
C THR A 46 -4.46 0.83 1.81
N ARG A 47 -4.20 -0.22 2.59
CA ARG A 47 -5.13 -1.35 2.73
C ARG A 47 -6.42 -0.91 3.42
N GLU A 48 -6.31 -0.17 4.52
CA GLU A 48 -7.48 0.34 5.27
C GLU A 48 -8.31 1.29 4.41
N ARG A 49 -7.67 2.29 3.78
CA ARG A 49 -8.34 3.23 2.87
C ARG A 49 -9.06 2.54 1.72
N HIS A 50 -8.47 1.48 1.17
CA HIS A 50 -9.10 0.73 0.09
C HIS A 50 -10.31 -0.08 0.57
N ILE A 51 -10.31 -0.57 1.80
CA ILE A 51 -11.48 -1.21 2.42
C ILE A 51 -12.57 -0.18 2.65
N GLU A 52 -12.25 0.97 3.23
CA GLU A 52 -13.19 2.08 3.45
C GLU A 52 -13.86 2.54 2.14
N ALA A 53 -13.08 2.70 1.07
CA ALA A 53 -13.60 3.08 -0.25
C ALA A 53 -14.58 2.02 -0.80
N ARG A 54 -14.29 0.74 -0.59
CA ARG A 54 -15.18 -0.37 -0.99
C ARG A 54 -16.47 -0.37 -0.19
N MET A 55 -16.40 -0.15 1.13
CA MET A 55 -17.59 -0.03 1.97
C MET A 55 -18.48 1.13 1.52
N THR A 56 -17.88 2.29 1.28
CA THR A 56 -18.58 3.48 0.78
C THR A 56 -19.27 3.18 -0.57
N SER A 57 -18.57 2.51 -1.48
CA SER A 57 -19.14 2.10 -2.77
C SER A 57 -20.35 1.16 -2.58
N GLN A 58 -20.26 0.20 -1.66
CA GLN A 58 -21.37 -0.72 -1.37
C GLN A 58 -22.59 0.02 -0.82
N VAL A 59 -22.39 0.98 0.08
CA VAL A 59 -23.48 1.82 0.61
C VAL A 59 -24.16 2.57 -0.52
N ILE A 60 -23.39 3.23 -1.40
CA ILE A 60 -23.94 3.95 -2.55
C ILE A 60 -24.78 3.04 -3.45
N TYR A 61 -24.29 1.83 -3.76
CA TYR A 61 -25.05 0.87 -4.57
C TYR A 61 -26.34 0.43 -3.88
N PHE A 62 -26.29 0.22 -2.57
CA PHE A 62 -27.44 -0.22 -1.81
C PHE A 62 -28.50 0.88 -1.68
N GLU A 63 -28.09 2.11 -1.37
CA GLU A 63 -28.96 3.29 -1.37
C GLU A 63 -29.64 3.48 -2.73
N TRP A 64 -28.87 3.40 -3.82
CA TRP A 64 -29.43 3.48 -5.17
C TRP A 64 -30.51 2.39 -5.41
N PHE A 65 -30.22 1.14 -5.05
CA PHE A 65 -31.14 0.03 -5.23
C PHE A 65 -32.43 0.20 -4.41
N LEU A 66 -32.31 0.62 -3.15
CA LEU A 66 -33.45 0.86 -2.29
C LEU A 66 -34.33 2.01 -2.83
N ASN A 67 -33.71 3.10 -3.27
CA ASN A 67 -34.42 4.23 -3.88
C ASN A 67 -35.16 3.80 -5.15
N TYR A 68 -34.53 2.99 -6.01
CA TYR A 68 -35.19 2.41 -7.18
C TYR A 68 -36.38 1.52 -6.81
N ARG A 69 -36.22 0.62 -5.83
CA ARG A 69 -37.25 -0.37 -5.45
C ARG A 69 -38.45 0.25 -4.75
N PHE A 70 -38.19 1.20 -3.85
CA PHE A 70 -39.22 1.78 -2.97
C PHE A 70 -39.70 3.16 -3.40
N GLY A 71 -39.03 3.83 -4.34
CA GLY A 71 -39.42 5.15 -4.83
C GLY A 71 -40.84 5.23 -5.42
N LYS A 72 -41.42 4.08 -5.83
CA LYS A 72 -42.83 4.01 -6.27
C LYS A 72 -43.85 3.99 -5.13
N TYR A 73 -43.42 3.73 -3.89
CA TYR A 73 -44.28 3.61 -2.72
C TYR A 73 -44.14 4.80 -1.75
N ILE A 74 -43.03 5.53 -1.78
CA ILE A 74 -42.69 6.63 -0.84
C ILE A 74 -42.78 8.00 -1.55
N LYS A 75 -43.67 8.12 -2.55
CA LYS A 75 -43.84 9.35 -3.33
C LYS A 75 -44.99 10.19 -2.78
#